data_AF-A0A0T2MKH7-F1
#
_entry.id   AF-A0A0T2MKH7-F1
#
_cell.length_a   1.000
_cell.length_b   1.000
_cell.length_c   1.000
_cell.angle_alpha   90.00
_cell.angle_beta   90.00
_cell.angle_gamma   90.00
#
_symmetry.space_group_name_H-M   'P 1'
#
loop_
_entity.id
_entity.type
_entity.pdbx_description
1 polymer ?
#
loop_
_entity_poly.entity_id
_entity_poly.type
_entity_poly.pdbx_seq_one_letter_code
_entity_poly.pdbx_strand_id
1 'polypeptide(L)'
;MKVTKVALFGHVPAGTQVWLTKEQARDRAHSISPTDSNKSVKDRKLFTANDQLGFKGGEELAIESDLDRGLEVMFGIAPASADDKAADKLAAVEKKVSGIKAQIEAETAAVAAATDDAGRSKAQGKLDKAKGALSKAEAELAKLQG
;
A
#
# COMPACT_ATOMS: atom_id res chain seq x y z
N MET A 1 -3.52 5.08 2.18
CA MET A 1 -3.29 6.19 1.24
C MET A 1 -2.99 5.62 -0.14
N LYS A 2 -3.90 5.83 -1.08
CA LYS A 2 -3.69 5.50 -2.49
C LYS A 2 -3.23 6.78 -3.20
N VAL A 3 -2.09 6.70 -3.89
CA VAL A 3 -1.61 7.78 -4.77
C VAL A 3 -1.97 7.38 -6.18
N THR A 4 -2.76 8.20 -6.85
CA THR A 4 -3.19 7.97 -8.22
C THR A 4 -2.83 9.18 -9.06
N LYS A 5 -2.37 8.94 -10.27
CA LYS A 5 -2.12 10.02 -11.24
C LYS A 5 -3.42 10.39 -11.92
N VAL A 6 -3.77 11.67 -11.89
CA VAL A 6 -4.93 12.20 -12.62
C VAL A 6 -4.61 12.15 -14.11
N ALA A 7 -5.49 11.54 -14.93
CA ALA A 7 -5.22 11.37 -16.35
C ALA A 7 -5.68 12.57 -17.19
N LEU A 8 -6.79 13.20 -16.79
CA LEU A 8 -7.45 14.24 -17.57
C LEU A 8 -7.48 15.58 -16.84
N PHE A 9 -8.42 15.75 -15.92
CA PHE A 9 -8.60 16.90 -15.02
C PHE A 9 -9.82 16.58 -14.15
N GLY A 10 -9.81 16.88 -12.86
CA GLY A 10 -10.97 16.59 -12.01
C GLY A 10 -10.99 17.42 -10.74
N HIS A 11 -12.14 17.42 -10.07
CA HIS A 11 -12.33 18.13 -8.81
C HIS A 11 -12.64 17.14 -7.69
N VAL A 12 -12.02 17.33 -6.52
CA VAL A 12 -12.52 16.73 -5.28
C VAL A 12 -13.48 17.71 -4.61
N PRO A 13 -14.58 17.22 -3.98
CA PRO A 13 -15.54 18.08 -3.32
C PRO A 13 -14.99 18.67 -2.02
N ALA A 14 -15.62 19.74 -1.54
CA ALA A 14 -15.37 20.30 -0.22
C ALA A 14 -15.55 19.24 0.88
N GLY A 15 -14.77 19.37 1.96
CA GLY A 15 -14.72 18.41 3.07
C GLY A 15 -13.80 17.21 2.84
N THR A 16 -13.30 17.01 1.61
CA THR A 16 -12.39 15.89 1.31
C THR A 16 -11.01 16.13 1.92
N GLN A 17 -10.47 15.11 2.59
CA GLN A 17 -9.09 15.12 3.07
C GLN A 17 -8.12 14.66 1.98
N VAL A 18 -7.18 15.52 1.63
CA VAL A 18 -6.20 15.31 0.55
C VAL A 18 -4.77 15.45 1.07
N TRP A 19 -3.90 14.58 0.58
CA TRP A 19 -2.46 14.61 0.87
C TRP A 19 -1.73 15.37 -0.24
N LEU A 20 -1.34 16.61 0.05
CA LEU A 20 -0.73 17.50 -0.93
C LEU A 20 0.77 17.67 -0.67
N THR A 21 1.56 17.75 -1.74
CA THR A 21 2.95 18.22 -1.64
C THR A 21 2.99 19.68 -1.22
N LYS A 22 4.16 20.17 -0.80
CA LYS A 22 4.34 21.58 -0.43
C LYS A 22 3.95 22.54 -1.56
N GLU A 23 4.25 22.18 -2.81
CA GLU A 23 3.92 22.96 -4.00
C GLU A 23 2.41 22.94 -4.27
N GLN A 24 1.80 21.75 -4.28
CA GLN A 24 0.36 21.60 -4.47
C GLN A 24 -0.46 22.36 -3.43
N ALA A 25 -0.01 22.32 -2.16
CA ALA A 25 -0.64 23.04 -1.06
C ALA A 25 -0.48 24.55 -1.20
N ARG A 26 0.68 25.03 -1.66
CA ARG A 26 0.92 26.46 -1.90
C ARG A 26 -0.01 27.00 -2.98
N ASP A 27 -0.15 26.28 -4.09
CA ASP A 27 -1.01 26.70 -5.21
C ASP A 27 -2.49 26.76 -4.82
N ARG A 28 -2.89 25.95 -3.82
CA ARG A 28 -4.27 25.80 -3.36
C ARG A 28 -4.49 26.36 -1.94
N ALA A 29 -3.57 27.16 -1.44
CA ALA A 29 -3.59 27.64 -0.06
C ALA A 29 -4.87 28.43 0.30
N HIS A 30 -5.54 28.99 -0.71
CA HIS A 30 -6.79 29.72 -0.56
C HIS A 30 -8.03 28.81 -0.40
N SER A 31 -7.94 27.53 -0.77
CA SER A 31 -9.06 26.58 -0.80
C SER A 31 -8.85 25.37 0.11
N ILE A 32 -7.80 25.38 0.94
CA ILE A 32 -7.48 24.27 1.85
C ILE A 32 -7.23 24.77 3.26
N SER A 33 -7.56 23.93 4.24
CA SER A 33 -7.17 24.12 5.64
C SER A 33 -6.25 22.99 6.06
N PRO A 34 -5.17 23.26 6.81
CA PRO A 34 -4.39 22.19 7.43
C PRO A 34 -5.29 21.38 8.37
N THR A 35 -5.11 20.07 8.40
CA THR A 35 -5.77 19.25 9.42
C THR A 35 -5.00 19.35 10.74
N ASP A 36 -5.68 19.13 11.87
CA ASP A 36 -5.04 19.04 13.20
C ASP A 36 -4.05 17.86 13.29
N SER A 37 -4.05 16.99 12.28
CA SER A 37 -3.10 15.88 12.19
C SER A 37 -1.74 16.39 11.71
N ASN A 38 -0.72 16.27 12.54
CA ASN A 38 0.69 16.44 12.14
C ASN A 38 1.19 15.27 11.25
N LYS A 39 0.29 14.52 10.64
CA LYS A 39 0.66 13.37 9.81
C LYS A 39 1.26 13.87 8.50
N SER A 40 2.42 13.32 8.17
CA SER A 40 3.06 13.53 6.87
C SER A 40 3.48 12.18 6.30
N VAL A 41 3.35 12.02 4.99
CA VAL A 41 3.71 10.79 4.28
C VAL A 41 4.39 11.19 2.98
N LYS A 42 5.64 10.76 2.76
CA LYS A 42 6.41 11.00 1.52
C LYS A 42 6.28 12.45 1.00
N ASP A 43 6.71 13.41 1.81
CA ASP A 43 6.71 14.86 1.52
C ASP A 43 5.34 15.52 1.33
N ARG A 44 4.26 14.79 1.64
CA ARG A 44 2.89 15.29 1.62
C ARG A 44 2.36 15.53 3.01
N LYS A 45 1.56 16.58 3.16
CA LYS A 45 0.80 16.89 4.39
C LYS A 45 -0.69 16.76 4.13
N LEU A 46 -1.44 16.44 5.18
CA LEU A 46 -2.88 16.26 5.10
C LEU A 46 -3.60 17.61 5.26
N PHE A 47 -4.44 17.93 4.28
CA PHE A 47 -5.28 19.12 4.26
C PHE A 47 -6.74 18.73 4.02
N THR A 48 -7.66 19.55 4.52
CA THR A 48 -9.08 19.48 4.20
C THR A 48 -9.39 20.49 3.09
N ALA A 49 -10.06 20.05 2.04
CA ALA A 49 -10.63 20.92 1.02
C ALA A 49 -11.75 21.78 1.61
N ASN A 50 -11.59 23.11 1.62
CA ASN A 50 -12.65 24.02 2.04
C ASN A 50 -13.70 24.23 0.95
N ASP A 51 -13.28 24.09 -0.32
CA ASP A 51 -14.10 24.20 -1.52
C ASP A 51 -13.69 23.09 -2.52
N GLN A 52 -14.31 23.03 -3.70
CA GLN A 52 -13.91 22.14 -4.77
C GLN A 52 -12.44 22.38 -5.18
N LEU A 53 -11.59 21.36 -5.01
CA LEU A 53 -10.18 21.45 -5.42
C LEU A 53 -9.98 20.80 -6.77
N GLY A 54 -9.58 21.59 -7.76
CA GLY A 54 -9.17 21.11 -9.08
C GLY A 54 -7.78 20.49 -9.09
N PHE A 55 -7.63 19.40 -9.84
CA PHE A 55 -6.37 18.74 -10.15
C PHE A 55 -6.18 18.66 -11.66
N LYS A 56 -4.98 19.01 -12.12
CA LYS A 56 -4.61 18.97 -13.54
C LYS A 56 -4.24 17.55 -13.96
N GLY A 57 -4.46 17.22 -15.23
CA GLY A 57 -3.91 16.01 -15.83
C GLY A 57 -2.41 15.93 -15.62
N GLY A 58 -1.95 14.77 -15.16
CA GLY A 58 -0.57 14.50 -14.79
C GLY A 58 -0.24 14.76 -13.31
N GLU A 59 -1.09 15.45 -12.55
CA GLU A 59 -0.87 15.64 -11.11
C GLU A 59 -1.17 14.37 -10.32
N GLU A 60 -0.39 14.16 -9.26
CA GLU A 60 -0.64 13.07 -8.31
C GLU A 60 -1.68 13.50 -7.27
N LEU A 61 -2.77 12.74 -7.22
CA LEU A 61 -3.81 12.81 -6.20
C LEU A 61 -3.56 11.73 -5.15
N ALA A 62 -3.42 12.12 -3.89
CA ALA A 62 -3.24 11.20 -2.79
C ALA A 62 -4.36 11.40 -1.77
N ILE A 63 -5.14 10.35 -1.53
CA ILE A 63 -6.23 10.36 -0.54
C ILE A 63 -6.14 9.14 0.38
N GLU A 64 -6.67 9.26 1.60
CA GLU A 64 -6.57 8.20 2.61
C GLU A 64 -7.52 7.03 2.31
N SER A 65 -8.70 7.33 1.76
CA SER A 65 -9.76 6.37 1.38
C SER A 65 -9.66 5.93 -0.08
N ASP A 66 -10.43 4.90 -0.44
CA ASP A 66 -10.72 4.62 -1.84
C ASP A 66 -11.51 5.78 -2.45
N LEU A 67 -11.19 6.14 -3.69
CA LEU A 67 -12.01 7.07 -4.47
C LEU A 67 -13.33 6.37 -4.78
N ASP A 68 -14.45 7.07 -4.62
CA ASP A 68 -15.70 6.55 -5.17
C ASP A 68 -15.61 6.49 -6.70
N ARG A 69 -16.47 5.65 -7.28
CA ARG A 69 -16.43 5.37 -8.71
C ARG A 69 -16.71 6.60 -9.57
N GLY A 70 -17.51 7.55 -9.08
CA GLY A 70 -17.80 8.80 -9.77
C GLY A 70 -16.55 9.67 -9.87
N LEU A 71 -15.82 9.82 -8.77
CA LEU A 71 -14.55 10.55 -8.75
C LEU A 71 -13.48 9.87 -9.63
N GLU A 72 -13.35 8.55 -9.59
CA GLU A 72 -12.42 7.83 -10.47
C GLU A 72 -12.66 8.16 -11.96
N VAL A 73 -13.91 8.12 -12.39
CA VAL A 73 -14.30 8.46 -13.77
C VAL A 73 -14.00 9.92 -14.09
N MET A 74 -14.30 10.85 -13.17
CA MET A 74 -14.01 12.27 -13.36
C MET A 74 -12.51 12.56 -13.51
N PHE A 75 -11.66 11.86 -12.75
CA PHE A 75 -10.20 12.01 -12.87
C PHE A 75 -9.60 11.29 -14.08
N GLY A 76 -10.41 10.58 -14.88
CA GLY A 76 -9.94 9.73 -15.97
C GLY A 76 -9.11 8.56 -15.46
N ILE A 77 -9.27 8.18 -14.18
CA ILE A 77 -8.63 7.02 -13.59
C ILE A 77 -9.37 5.81 -14.14
N ALA A 78 -8.73 5.08 -15.06
CA ALA A 78 -9.26 3.82 -15.53
C ALA A 78 -9.58 2.95 -14.30
N PRO A 79 -10.71 2.21 -14.29
CA PRO A 79 -10.87 1.15 -13.27
C PRO A 79 -9.59 0.34 -13.29
N ALA A 80 -8.98 0.11 -12.12
CA ALA A 80 -7.90 -0.86 -12.01
C ALA A 80 -8.39 -2.10 -12.74
N SER A 81 -7.74 -2.44 -13.86
CA SER A 81 -8.18 -3.53 -14.69
C SER A 81 -8.15 -4.80 -13.83
N ALA A 82 -8.88 -5.84 -14.21
CA ALA A 82 -8.74 -7.12 -13.53
C ALA A 82 -7.26 -7.55 -13.47
N ASP A 83 -6.47 -7.14 -14.47
CA ASP A 83 -5.04 -7.35 -14.58
C ASP A 83 -4.24 -6.55 -13.54
N ASP A 84 -4.59 -5.29 -13.25
CA ASP A 84 -3.92 -4.49 -12.20
C ASP A 84 -4.15 -5.10 -10.81
N LYS A 85 -5.37 -5.57 -10.54
CA LYS A 85 -5.69 -6.24 -9.27
C LYS A 85 -5.02 -7.61 -9.15
N ALA A 86 -4.84 -8.31 -10.27
CA ALA A 86 -4.10 -9.57 -10.32
C ALA A 86 -2.60 -9.32 -10.07
N ALA A 87 -2.03 -8.28 -10.69
CA ALA A 87 -0.64 -7.89 -10.49
C ALA A 87 -0.35 -7.46 -9.05
N ASP A 88 -1.23 -6.67 -8.43
CA ASP A 88 -1.10 -6.28 -7.02
C ASP A 88 -1.18 -7.48 -6.06
N LYS A 89 -2.10 -8.42 -6.34
CA LYS A 89 -2.19 -9.68 -5.58
C LYS A 89 -0.94 -10.54 -5.76
N LEU A 90 -0.45 -10.64 -6.98
CA LEU A 90 0.77 -11.39 -7.29
C LEU A 90 1.97 -10.81 -6.53
N ALA A 91 2.19 -9.50 -6.62
CA ALA A 91 3.27 -8.81 -5.91
C ALA A 91 3.16 -8.95 -4.37
N ALA A 92 1.93 -8.92 -3.83
CA ALA A 92 1.71 -9.12 -2.40
C ALA A 92 2.07 -10.55 -1.94
N VAL A 93 1.70 -11.56 -2.72
CA VAL A 93 2.02 -12.96 -2.44
C VAL A 93 3.52 -13.22 -2.61
N GLU A 94 4.17 -12.66 -3.64
CA GLU A 94 5.63 -12.76 -3.82
C GLU A 94 6.40 -12.17 -2.63
N LYS A 95 5.98 -10.99 -2.16
CA LYS A 95 6.57 -10.36 -0.96
C LYS A 95 6.39 -11.23 0.28
N LYS A 96 5.24 -11.87 0.44
CA LYS A 96 4.95 -12.80 1.54
C LYS A 96 5.86 -14.04 1.46
N VAL A 97 6.04 -14.62 0.27
CA VAL A 97 6.96 -15.75 0.04
C VAL A 97 8.39 -15.36 0.41
N SER A 98 8.87 -14.20 -0.04
CA SER A 98 10.21 -13.70 0.31
C SER A 98 10.39 -13.51 1.81
N GLY A 99 9.40 -12.95 2.52
CA GLY A 99 9.46 -12.78 3.97
C GLY A 99 9.51 -14.10 4.72
N ILE A 100 8.74 -15.10 4.28
CA ILE A 100 8.76 -16.45 4.88
C ILE A 100 10.10 -17.15 4.64
N LYS A 101 10.71 -16.98 3.45
CA LYS A 101 12.06 -17.52 3.18
C LYS A 101 13.11 -16.95 4.14
N ALA A 102 13.10 -15.63 4.36
CA ALA A 102 13.98 -15.00 5.35
C ALA A 102 13.73 -15.51 6.77
N GLN A 103 12.47 -15.77 7.14
CA GLN A 103 12.13 -16.37 8.43
C GLN A 103 12.67 -17.81 8.56
N ILE A 104 12.60 -18.60 7.49
CA ILE A 104 13.15 -19.97 7.46
C ILE A 104 14.66 -19.96 7.66
N GLU A 105 15.38 -19.03 7.03
CA GLU A 105 16.83 -18.87 7.22
C GLU A 105 17.16 -18.52 8.67
N ALA A 106 16.44 -17.56 9.25
CA ALA A 106 16.63 -17.15 10.64
C ALA A 106 16.35 -18.28 11.64
N GLU A 107 15.26 -19.02 11.47
CA GLU A 107 14.90 -20.14 12.35
C GLU A 107 15.83 -21.34 12.15
N THR A 108 16.35 -21.56 10.94
CA THR A 108 17.37 -22.59 10.66
C THR A 108 18.68 -22.26 11.39
N ALA A 109 19.10 -21.00 11.37
CA ALA A 109 20.24 -20.53 12.17
C ALA A 109 19.97 -20.68 13.68
N ALA A 110 18.75 -20.41 14.14
CA ALA A 110 18.36 -20.58 15.54
C ALA A 110 18.38 -22.05 15.99
N VAL A 111 17.94 -22.99 15.14
CA VAL A 111 18.06 -24.44 15.38
C VAL A 111 19.53 -24.85 15.51
N ALA A 112 20.38 -24.34 14.62
CA ALA A 112 21.82 -24.65 14.64
C ALA A 112 22.55 -24.06 15.86
N ALA A 113 22.13 -22.87 16.31
CA ALA A 113 22.71 -22.19 17.47
C ALA A 113 22.17 -22.69 18.83
N ALA A 114 21.09 -23.47 18.84
CA ALA A 114 20.49 -23.97 20.07
C ALA A 114 21.40 -25.01 20.77
N THR A 115 21.83 -24.68 21.99
CA THR A 115 22.73 -25.48 22.81
C THR A 115 22.02 -26.58 23.61
N ASP A 116 20.70 -26.45 23.82
CA ASP A 116 19.88 -27.40 24.56
C ASP A 116 18.71 -27.95 23.72
N ASP A 117 18.24 -29.15 24.08
CA ASP A 117 17.17 -29.83 23.33
C ASP A 117 15.82 -29.11 23.39
N ALA A 118 15.53 -28.39 24.47
CA ALA A 118 14.28 -27.63 24.58
C ALA A 118 14.30 -26.40 23.66
N GLY A 119 15.43 -25.70 23.59
CA GLY A 119 15.69 -24.61 22.64
C GLY A 119 15.63 -25.09 21.19
N ARG A 120 16.26 -26.24 20.90
CA ARG A 120 16.26 -26.85 19.57
C ARG A 120 14.85 -27.27 19.15
N SER A 121 14.10 -27.94 20.02
CA SER A 121 12.71 -28.36 19.75
C SER A 121 11.78 -27.18 19.50
N LYS A 122 11.91 -26.09 20.26
CA LYS A 122 11.15 -24.86 20.04
C LYS A 122 11.49 -24.18 18.71
N ALA A 123 12.77 -24.08 18.36
CA ALA A 123 13.22 -23.51 17.10
C ALA A 123 12.78 -24.38 15.91
N GLN A 124 12.87 -25.71 16.04
CA GLN A 124 12.39 -26.65 15.02
C GLN A 124 10.89 -26.52 14.78
N GLY A 125 10.08 -26.41 15.84
CA GLY A 125 8.64 -26.21 15.70
C GLY A 125 8.26 -24.88 15.03
N LYS A 126 9.07 -23.83 15.19
CA LYS A 126 8.90 -22.58 14.45
C LYS A 126 9.29 -22.72 12.98
N LEU A 127 10.41 -23.40 12.72
CA LEU A 127 10.88 -23.70 11.37
C LEU A 127 9.84 -24.51 10.57
N ASP A 128 9.25 -25.54 11.17
CA ASP A 128 8.23 -26.38 10.52
C ASP A 128 6.95 -25.59 10.21
N LYS A 129 6.53 -24.69 11.12
CA LYS A 129 5.42 -23.76 10.86
C LYS A 129 5.73 -22.81 9.71
N ALA A 130 6.95 -22.27 9.64
CA ALA A 130 7.37 -21.38 8.55
C ALA A 130 7.41 -22.11 7.20
N LYS A 131 7.93 -23.35 7.16
CA LYS A 131 7.89 -24.21 5.95
C LYS A 131 6.46 -24.52 5.51
N GLY A 132 5.56 -24.83 6.45
CA GLY A 132 4.14 -25.03 6.14
C GLY A 132 3.46 -23.77 5.60
N ALA A 133 3.82 -22.59 6.12
CA ALA A 133 3.33 -21.30 5.60
C ALA A 133 3.88 -21.01 4.19
N LEU A 134 5.15 -21.35 3.92
CA LEU A 134 5.77 -21.20 2.61
C LEU A 134 5.03 -22.01 1.55
N SER A 135 4.79 -23.30 1.83
CA SER A 135 4.08 -24.19 0.90
C SER A 135 2.69 -23.66 0.52
N LYS A 136 1.95 -23.10 1.49
CA LYS A 136 0.65 -22.47 1.22
C LYS A 136 0.77 -21.21 0.36
N ALA A 137 1.76 -20.37 0.62
CA ALA A 137 1.99 -19.15 -0.13
C ALA A 137 2.48 -19.43 -1.56
N GLU A 138 3.31 -20.45 -1.77
CA GLU A 138 3.75 -20.90 -3.10
C GLU A 138 2.60 -21.52 -3.90
N ALA A 139 1.71 -22.28 -3.26
CA ALA A 139 0.49 -22.78 -3.91
C ALA A 139 -0.48 -21.65 -4.30
N GLU A 140 -0.55 -20.58 -3.50
CA GLU A 140 -1.31 -19.37 -3.82
C GLU A 140 -0.67 -18.61 -4.98
N LEU A 141 0.67 -18.50 -5.00
CA LEU A 141 1.43 -17.86 -6.07
C LEU A 141 1.24 -18.59 -7.41
N ALA A 142 1.34 -19.92 -7.41
CA ALA A 142 1.17 -20.74 -8.61
C ALA A 142 -0.24 -20.58 -9.23
N LYS A 143 -1.27 -20.39 -8.40
CA LYS A 143 -2.64 -20.12 -8.88
C LYS A 143 -2.84 -18.72 -9.46
N LEU A 144 -1.96 -17.78 -9.13
CA LEU A 144 -2.00 -16.41 -9.65
C LEU A 144 -1.15 -16.26 -10.92
N GLN A 145 -0.22 -17.18 -11.18
CA GLN A 145 0.67 -17.19 -12.34
C GLN A 145 0.22 -18.11 -13.48
N GLY A 146 -0.71 -19.03 -13.23
CA GLY A 146 -1.27 -19.97 -14.22
C GLY A 146 -2.73 -19.68 -14.52
#